data_AF-A0A846ZBJ4-F1
#
_entry.id   AF-A0A846ZBJ4-F1
#
_cell.length_a   1.000
_cell.length_b   1.000
_cell.length_c   1.000
_cell.angle_alpha   90.00
_cell.angle_beta   90.00
_cell.angle_gamma   90.00
#
_symmetry.space_group_name_H-M   'P 1'
#
loop_
_entity.id
_entity.type
_entity.pdbx_description
1 polymer ?
#
loop_
_entity_poly.entity_id
_entity_poly.type
_entity_poly.pdbx_seq_one_letter_code
_entity_poly.pdbx_strand_id
1 'polypeptide(L)'
;MPVPTMPLREFDAAQHQVPPSLAERTQRLRACATRAGMCACCGVARRLLWLCFAAVRNGDGPIAEMLAAEAGHYVDTGEHHPGCPHLPPRPRGGRTPVEGRVPGWPAEGLVAATDASWKRGTCGIGYVVSDGRWGMRGWTFGHQDPTGPSRVLVSELRAVGLLLDRAGDGPDLTLLIDSRPALRFLRAWRRGDTGLMPDGYDLRDRRSGPPSLVRLARRVAGRPGLVFEHVKGHSGHPLNETADSLASIARRNVAEPFDIRSRAEGLVEAFLRAWHDTAGHGPGEIAA
;
A
#
# COMPACT_ATOMS: atom_id res chain seq x y z
N MET A 1 11.21 -37.24 -4.63
CA MET A 1 10.97 -37.51 -3.19
C MET A 1 11.06 -36.20 -2.41
N PRO A 2 9.94 -35.67 -1.89
CA PRO A 2 9.94 -34.47 -1.04
C PRO A 2 10.75 -34.75 0.24
N VAL A 3 11.67 -33.87 0.57
CA VAL A 3 12.47 -33.99 1.79
C VAL A 3 11.59 -33.52 2.94
N PRO A 4 11.37 -34.30 4.00
CA PRO A 4 10.59 -33.83 5.13
C PRO A 4 11.27 -32.62 5.78
N THR A 5 10.46 -31.72 6.35
CA THR A 5 10.98 -30.63 7.18
C THR A 5 11.53 -31.19 8.49
N MET A 6 12.58 -30.55 9.02
CA MET A 6 13.14 -30.87 10.32
C MET A 6 12.22 -30.33 11.42
N PRO A 7 11.86 -31.13 12.44
CA PRO A 7 11.20 -30.63 13.65
C PRO A 7 11.98 -29.48 14.27
N LEU A 8 11.28 -28.46 14.76
CA LEU A 8 11.94 -27.27 15.29
C LEU A 8 12.89 -27.58 16.46
N ARG A 9 12.45 -28.45 17.38
CA ARG A 9 13.27 -28.92 18.52
C ARG A 9 14.59 -29.55 18.08
N GLU A 10 14.58 -30.25 16.93
CA GLU A 10 15.76 -30.94 16.41
C GLU A 10 16.72 -29.95 15.77
N PHE A 11 16.19 -28.97 15.05
CA PHE A 11 16.99 -27.85 14.55
C PHE A 11 17.66 -27.10 15.70
N ASP A 12 16.89 -26.72 16.71
CA ASP A 12 17.42 -25.95 17.84
C ASP A 12 18.47 -26.79 18.60
N ALA A 13 18.25 -28.10 18.81
CA ALA A 13 19.25 -28.98 19.45
C ALA A 13 20.55 -29.09 18.63
N ALA A 14 20.44 -29.25 17.30
CA ALA A 14 21.61 -29.29 16.43
C ALA A 14 22.36 -27.95 16.44
N GLN A 15 21.61 -26.84 16.42
CA GLN A 15 22.15 -25.48 16.44
C GLN A 15 23.03 -25.20 17.67
N HIS A 16 22.68 -25.74 18.85
CA HIS A 16 23.49 -25.60 20.06
C HIS A 16 24.85 -26.30 19.98
N GLN A 17 25.01 -27.28 19.09
CA GLN A 17 26.25 -28.04 18.90
C GLN A 17 27.14 -27.43 17.80
N VAL A 18 26.63 -26.46 17.03
CA VAL A 18 27.35 -25.84 15.93
C VAL A 18 28.42 -24.87 16.46
N PRO A 19 29.65 -24.90 15.91
CA PRO A 19 30.68 -23.93 16.27
C PRO A 19 30.25 -22.48 16.00
N PRO A 20 30.77 -21.49 16.76
CA PRO A 20 30.42 -20.09 16.57
C PRO A 20 30.60 -19.56 15.13
N SER A 21 31.61 -20.07 14.40
CA SER A 21 31.88 -19.73 13.00
C SER A 21 30.73 -20.07 12.04
N LEU A 22 29.89 -21.04 12.41
CA LEU A 22 28.79 -21.56 11.60
C LEU A 22 27.42 -21.22 12.15
N ALA A 23 27.33 -20.77 13.39
CA ALA A 23 26.06 -20.52 14.08
C ALA A 23 25.19 -19.51 13.32
N GLU A 24 25.74 -18.36 12.91
CA GLU A 24 24.96 -17.35 12.19
C GLU A 24 24.44 -17.87 10.84
N ARG A 25 25.32 -18.55 10.08
CA ARG A 25 25.01 -19.07 8.74
C ARG A 25 23.92 -20.14 8.79
N THR A 26 24.04 -21.08 9.73
CA THR A 26 23.05 -22.15 9.93
C THR A 26 21.73 -21.60 10.48
N GLN A 27 21.78 -20.58 11.34
CA GLN A 27 20.57 -19.92 11.89
C GLN A 27 19.74 -19.24 10.79
N ARG A 28 20.38 -18.60 9.80
CA ARG A 28 19.68 -18.01 8.63
C ARG A 28 18.85 -19.04 7.86
N LEU A 29 19.25 -20.31 7.88
CA LEU A 29 18.61 -21.41 7.16
C LEU A 29 17.42 -22.04 7.94
N ARG A 30 17.13 -21.59 9.17
CA ARG A 30 16.07 -22.13 10.05
C ARG A 30 14.71 -22.24 9.36
N ALA A 31 14.33 -21.23 8.57
CA ALA A 31 13.05 -21.23 7.86
C ALA A 31 12.99 -22.32 6.75
N CYS A 32 14.09 -22.54 6.03
CA CYS A 32 14.22 -23.61 5.04
C CYS A 32 14.11 -24.99 5.69
N ALA A 33 14.78 -25.15 6.84
CA ALA A 33 14.83 -26.41 7.57
C ALA A 33 13.46 -26.82 8.13
N THR A 34 12.73 -25.87 8.73
CA THR A 34 11.59 -26.18 9.60
C THR A 34 10.21 -25.91 8.98
N ARG A 35 10.10 -25.03 7.99
CA ARG A 35 8.80 -24.55 7.48
C ARG A 35 8.62 -24.65 5.97
N ALA A 36 9.69 -24.58 5.18
CA ALA A 36 9.62 -24.55 3.72
C ALA A 36 9.48 -25.97 3.10
N GLY A 37 8.42 -26.69 3.44
CA GLY A 37 8.19 -28.06 2.96
C GLY A 37 7.96 -28.18 1.45
N MET A 38 7.30 -27.18 0.86
CA MET A 38 6.87 -27.18 -0.55
C MET A 38 7.85 -26.49 -1.52
N CYS A 39 8.95 -25.94 -1.02
CA CYS A 39 9.93 -25.23 -1.85
C CYS A 39 11.07 -26.18 -2.27
N ALA A 40 11.28 -26.32 -3.58
CA ALA A 40 12.34 -27.16 -4.15
C ALA A 40 13.74 -26.68 -3.75
N CYS A 41 14.03 -25.38 -3.87
CA CYS A 41 15.31 -24.78 -3.46
C CYS A 41 15.59 -25.00 -1.98
N CYS A 42 14.59 -24.72 -1.11
CA CYS A 42 14.71 -25.00 0.32
C CYS A 42 14.85 -26.49 0.63
N GLY A 43 14.31 -27.37 -0.22
CA GLY A 43 14.47 -28.82 -0.10
C GLY A 43 15.92 -29.27 -0.28
N VAL A 44 16.64 -28.68 -1.25
CA VAL A 44 18.08 -28.94 -1.46
C VAL A 44 18.89 -28.41 -0.29
N ALA A 45 18.69 -27.14 0.07
CA ALA A 45 19.38 -26.52 1.20
C ALA A 45 19.13 -27.27 2.52
N ARG A 46 17.92 -27.78 2.73
CA ARG A 46 17.59 -28.61 3.89
C ARG A 46 18.43 -29.89 3.94
N ARG A 47 18.60 -30.61 2.82
CA ARG A 47 19.46 -31.82 2.78
C ARG A 47 20.91 -31.49 3.14
N LEU A 48 21.44 -30.41 2.56
CA LEU A 48 22.80 -29.96 2.85
C LEU A 48 22.97 -29.58 4.32
N LEU A 49 21.95 -28.96 4.92
CA LEU A 49 21.97 -28.62 6.34
C LEU A 49 21.90 -29.85 7.26
N TRP A 50 21.13 -30.88 6.89
CA TRP A 50 21.16 -32.17 7.60
C TRP A 50 22.55 -32.79 7.60
N LEU A 51 23.22 -32.78 6.44
CA LEU A 51 24.59 -33.26 6.31
C LEU A 51 25.58 -32.39 7.09
N CYS A 52 25.38 -31.07 7.09
CA CYS A 52 26.19 -30.14 7.88
C CYS A 52 26.13 -30.47 9.37
N PHE A 53 24.94 -30.67 9.92
CA PHE A 53 24.80 -31.05 11.33
C PHE A 53 25.37 -32.44 11.63
N ALA A 54 25.32 -33.37 10.66
CA ALA A 54 26.00 -34.66 10.80
C ALA A 54 27.52 -34.51 10.83
N ALA A 55 28.10 -33.69 9.95
CA ALA A 55 29.54 -33.39 9.94
C ALA A 55 30.00 -32.75 11.26
N VAL A 56 29.23 -31.77 11.79
CA VAL A 56 29.50 -31.17 13.11
C VAL A 56 29.55 -32.23 14.22
N ARG A 57 28.57 -33.14 14.26
CA ARG A 57 28.55 -34.22 15.28
C ARG A 57 29.74 -35.18 15.18
N ASN A 58 30.33 -35.32 14.00
CA ASN A 58 31.50 -36.18 13.77
C ASN A 58 32.83 -35.41 13.87
N GLY A 59 32.80 -34.12 14.20
CA GLY A 59 34.01 -33.29 14.31
C GLY A 59 34.61 -32.86 12.98
N ASP A 60 33.89 -33.00 11.86
CA ASP A 60 34.38 -32.61 10.53
C ASP A 60 33.99 -31.15 10.22
N GLY A 61 34.79 -30.23 10.77
CA GLY A 61 34.62 -28.79 10.56
C GLY A 61 34.67 -28.36 9.10
N PRO A 62 35.70 -28.74 8.32
CA PRO A 62 35.82 -28.35 6.91
C PRO A 62 34.61 -28.78 6.05
N ILE A 63 34.11 -30.01 6.24
CA ILE A 63 32.91 -30.47 5.51
C ILE A 63 31.67 -29.70 5.98
N ALA A 64 31.52 -29.46 7.28
CA ALA A 64 30.40 -28.67 7.80
C ALA A 64 30.38 -27.25 7.21
N GLU A 65 31.55 -26.61 7.08
CA GLU A 65 31.66 -25.27 6.50
C GLU A 65 31.25 -25.22 5.04
N MET A 66 31.76 -26.16 4.24
CA MET A 66 31.39 -26.30 2.83
C MET A 66 29.88 -26.52 2.65
N LEU A 67 29.29 -27.44 3.43
CA LEU A 67 27.87 -27.76 3.34
C LEU A 67 26.98 -26.58 3.75
N ALA A 68 27.35 -25.84 4.80
CA ALA A 68 26.63 -24.65 5.23
C ALA A 68 26.73 -23.51 4.19
N ALA A 69 27.89 -23.36 3.54
CA ALA A 69 28.07 -22.38 2.47
C ALA A 69 27.21 -22.72 1.24
N GLU A 70 27.23 -23.97 0.81
CA GLU A 70 26.43 -24.45 -0.33
C GLU A 70 24.93 -24.36 -0.06
N ALA A 71 24.49 -24.72 1.16
CA ALA A 71 23.10 -24.54 1.57
C ALA A 71 22.66 -23.07 1.52
N GLY A 72 23.55 -22.16 1.94
CA GLY A 72 23.35 -20.72 1.80
C GLY A 72 23.21 -20.29 0.34
N HIS A 73 24.09 -20.80 -0.54
CA HIS A 73 24.06 -20.48 -1.97
C HIS A 73 22.70 -20.83 -2.60
N TYR A 74 22.21 -22.07 -2.43
CA TYR A 74 20.91 -22.49 -2.97
C TYR A 74 19.73 -21.65 -2.48
N VAL A 75 19.85 -21.11 -1.27
CA VAL A 75 18.82 -20.28 -0.66
C VAL A 75 18.89 -18.85 -1.18
N ASP A 76 20.09 -18.30 -1.36
CA ASP A 76 20.31 -16.93 -1.79
C ASP A 76 20.12 -16.78 -3.31
N THR A 77 20.47 -17.78 -4.12
CA THR A 77 20.42 -17.72 -5.60
C THR A 77 19.26 -18.51 -6.22
N GLY A 78 18.59 -19.37 -5.46
CA GLY A 78 17.53 -20.24 -5.98
C GLY A 78 16.21 -19.52 -6.25
N GLU A 79 15.45 -20.04 -7.22
CA GLU A 79 14.10 -19.56 -7.53
C GLU A 79 13.05 -20.10 -6.54
N HIS A 80 12.74 -19.30 -5.51
CA HIS A 80 11.70 -19.63 -4.53
C HIS A 80 10.30 -19.30 -5.03
N HIS A 81 9.32 -20.12 -4.67
CA HIS A 81 7.93 -19.77 -4.92
C HIS A 81 7.49 -18.55 -4.07
N PRO A 82 6.49 -17.75 -4.51
CA PRO A 82 6.13 -16.47 -3.87
C PRO A 82 5.69 -16.53 -2.40
N GLY A 83 5.32 -17.72 -1.92
CA GLY A 83 4.88 -17.97 -0.54
C GLY A 83 5.93 -18.69 0.32
N CYS A 84 7.18 -18.77 -0.14
CA CYS A 84 8.24 -19.46 0.59
C CYS A 84 8.50 -18.76 1.94
N PRO A 85 8.44 -19.47 3.08
CA PRO A 85 8.63 -18.87 4.40
C PRO A 85 10.09 -18.48 4.70
N HIS A 86 11.03 -18.81 3.81
CA HIS A 86 12.40 -18.33 3.86
C HIS A 86 12.54 -16.93 3.29
N LEU A 87 11.77 -16.60 2.25
CA LEU A 87 11.73 -15.22 1.77
C LEU A 87 11.18 -14.33 2.90
N PRO A 88 11.70 -13.11 3.07
CA PRO A 88 11.07 -12.16 3.95
C PRO A 88 9.58 -12.08 3.57
N PRO A 89 8.65 -12.06 4.54
CA PRO A 89 7.26 -11.87 4.21
C PRO A 89 7.21 -10.64 3.33
N ARG A 90 6.63 -10.77 2.12
CA ARG A 90 6.38 -9.60 1.29
C ARG A 90 5.80 -8.56 2.23
N PRO A 91 6.34 -7.32 2.26
CA PRO A 91 5.70 -6.26 3.01
C PRO A 91 4.22 -6.39 2.70
N ARG A 92 3.34 -6.39 3.72
CA ARG A 92 1.91 -6.21 3.50
C ARG A 92 1.77 -4.81 2.92
N GLY A 93 2.14 -4.68 1.66
CA GLY A 93 2.19 -3.47 0.92
C GLY A 93 0.77 -3.24 0.55
N GLY A 94 0.13 -2.27 1.21
CA GLY A 94 -0.71 -1.39 0.40
C GLY A 94 0.18 -1.00 -0.76
N ARG A 95 -0.13 -1.50 -1.96
CA ARG A 95 0.67 -1.27 -3.17
C ARG A 95 1.11 0.18 -3.20
N THR A 96 2.33 0.45 -3.65
CA THR A 96 2.73 1.82 -4.00
C THR A 96 1.59 2.44 -4.78
N PRO A 97 1.15 3.66 -4.43
CA PRO A 97 0.12 4.32 -5.21
C PRO A 97 0.45 4.25 -6.70
N VAL A 98 -0.56 3.94 -7.51
CA VAL A 98 -0.43 4.05 -8.96
C VAL A 98 -0.89 5.44 -9.32
N GLU A 99 -0.07 6.15 -10.07
CA GLU A 99 -0.30 7.54 -10.44
C GLU A 99 0.19 7.82 -11.86
N GLY A 100 -0.34 8.90 -12.42
CA GLY A 100 0.02 9.39 -13.73
C GLY A 100 -0.48 10.81 -13.94
N ARG A 101 -0.24 11.31 -15.14
CA ARG A 101 -0.75 12.59 -15.61
C ARG A 101 -1.19 12.48 -17.05
N VAL A 102 -2.43 12.86 -17.33
CA VAL A 102 -2.89 13.09 -18.71
C VAL A 102 -2.47 14.52 -19.09
N PRO A 103 -1.62 14.72 -20.12
CA PRO A 103 -1.17 16.06 -20.51
C PRO A 103 -2.29 16.84 -21.22
N GLY A 104 -2.07 18.16 -21.42
CA GLY A 104 -2.96 19.00 -22.24
C GLY A 104 -4.01 19.80 -21.48
N TRP A 105 -3.99 19.78 -20.14
CA TRP A 105 -4.96 20.48 -19.29
C TRP A 105 -4.34 21.66 -18.52
N PRO A 106 -5.09 22.74 -18.30
CA PRO A 106 -4.60 23.94 -17.63
C PRO A 106 -4.28 23.66 -16.15
N ALA A 107 -3.29 24.37 -15.61
CA ALA A 107 -2.82 24.24 -14.24
C ALA A 107 -3.26 25.41 -13.31
N GLU A 108 -4.07 26.32 -13.82
CA GLU A 108 -4.61 27.47 -13.07
C GLU A 108 -5.92 27.09 -12.39
N GLY A 109 -6.16 27.59 -11.17
CA GLY A 109 -7.39 27.33 -10.42
C GLY A 109 -7.67 25.83 -10.21
N LEU A 110 -6.74 25.12 -9.57
CA LEU A 110 -6.80 23.67 -9.47
C LEU A 110 -8.03 23.21 -8.69
N VAL A 111 -8.83 22.35 -9.31
CA VAL A 111 -9.93 21.63 -8.69
C VAL A 111 -9.57 20.16 -8.65
N ALA A 112 -9.70 19.53 -7.50
CA ALA A 112 -9.47 18.10 -7.34
C ALA A 112 -10.67 17.44 -6.69
N ALA A 113 -10.83 16.14 -6.94
CA ALA A 113 -11.80 15.29 -6.26
C ALA A 113 -11.10 14.07 -5.68
N THR A 114 -11.63 13.56 -4.56
CA THR A 114 -11.12 12.37 -3.88
C THR A 114 -12.28 11.49 -3.46
N ASP A 115 -12.11 10.18 -3.52
CA ASP A 115 -13.13 9.24 -3.07
C ASP A 115 -12.51 7.92 -2.58
N ALA A 116 -13.28 7.14 -1.82
CA ALA A 116 -12.94 5.82 -1.32
C ALA A 116 -14.03 4.77 -1.62
N SER A 117 -13.61 3.65 -2.21
CA SER A 117 -14.46 2.49 -2.47
C SER A 117 -14.17 1.39 -1.45
N TRP A 118 -15.22 0.81 -0.85
CA TRP A 118 -15.11 -0.28 0.11
C TRP A 118 -16.03 -1.46 -0.23
N LYS A 119 -15.51 -2.70 -0.20
CA LYS A 119 -16.30 -3.93 -0.36
C LYS A 119 -15.57 -5.13 0.21
N ARG A 120 -16.26 -5.94 1.03
CA ARG A 120 -15.78 -7.24 1.55
C ARG A 120 -14.38 -7.19 2.18
N GLY A 121 -14.09 -6.14 2.95
CA GLY A 121 -12.78 -6.00 3.61
C GLY A 121 -11.64 -5.52 2.69
N THR A 122 -11.94 -5.14 1.46
CA THR A 122 -11.00 -4.50 0.54
C THR A 122 -11.39 -3.04 0.33
N CYS A 123 -10.41 -2.14 0.36
CA CYS A 123 -10.60 -0.73 0.05
C CYS A 123 -9.72 -0.32 -1.13
N GLY A 124 -10.23 0.64 -1.90
CA GLY A 124 -9.45 1.47 -2.81
C GLY A 124 -9.76 2.94 -2.53
N ILE A 125 -8.77 3.79 -2.72
CA ILE A 125 -8.89 5.26 -2.69
C ILE A 125 -8.38 5.83 -4.01
N GLY A 126 -8.94 6.93 -4.46
CA GLY A 126 -8.57 7.60 -5.70
C GLY A 126 -8.64 9.12 -5.58
N TYR A 127 -7.85 9.79 -6.41
CA TYR A 127 -7.97 11.23 -6.65
C TYR A 127 -7.74 11.57 -8.12
N VAL A 128 -8.33 12.67 -8.54
CA VAL A 128 -8.04 13.34 -9.82
C VAL A 128 -7.95 14.85 -9.60
N VAL A 129 -7.13 15.52 -10.40
CA VAL A 129 -6.97 16.98 -10.43
C VAL A 129 -7.30 17.47 -11.85
N SER A 130 -7.90 18.66 -11.95
CA SER A 130 -8.32 19.29 -13.21
C SER A 130 -7.20 19.47 -14.23
N ASP A 131 -5.92 19.45 -13.79
CA ASP A 131 -4.73 19.56 -14.64
C ASP A 131 -4.19 18.21 -15.17
N GLY A 132 -4.98 17.15 -14.99
CA GLY A 132 -4.67 15.82 -15.49
C GLY A 132 -3.95 14.90 -14.51
N ARG A 133 -3.50 15.39 -13.36
CA ARG A 133 -2.87 14.53 -12.34
C ARG A 133 -3.90 13.59 -11.72
N TRP A 134 -3.53 12.33 -11.53
CA TRP A 134 -4.39 11.34 -10.88
C TRP A 134 -3.54 10.34 -10.07
N GLY A 135 -4.18 9.70 -9.10
CA GLY A 135 -3.55 8.64 -8.33
C GLY A 135 -4.55 7.78 -7.59
N MET A 136 -4.17 6.55 -7.31
CA MET A 136 -5.03 5.60 -6.62
C MET A 136 -4.23 4.55 -5.85
N ARG A 137 -4.87 3.95 -4.83
CA ARG A 137 -4.24 2.92 -4.00
C ARG A 137 -5.29 1.95 -3.46
N GLY A 138 -4.99 0.66 -3.45
CA GLY A 138 -5.84 -0.37 -2.87
C GLY A 138 -5.13 -1.25 -1.85
N TRP A 139 -5.88 -1.74 -0.86
CA TRP A 139 -5.41 -2.70 0.15
C TRP A 139 -6.56 -3.51 0.77
N THR A 140 -6.21 -4.58 1.49
CA THR A 140 -7.13 -5.35 2.33
C THR A 140 -6.93 -5.02 3.81
N PHE A 141 -8.02 -4.94 4.57
CA PHE A 141 -7.97 -4.76 6.01
C PHE A 141 -7.62 -6.09 6.70
N GLY A 142 -6.65 -6.05 7.61
CA GLY A 142 -6.32 -7.19 8.48
C GLY A 142 -6.96 -7.07 9.87
N HIS A 143 -6.84 -8.12 10.68
CA HIS A 143 -7.34 -8.13 12.08
C HIS A 143 -6.66 -7.07 12.97
N GLN A 144 -5.45 -6.64 12.63
CA GLN A 144 -4.68 -5.62 13.34
C GLN A 144 -4.71 -4.26 12.63
N ASP A 145 -5.73 -4.01 11.79
CA ASP A 145 -5.77 -2.76 11.04
C ASP A 145 -6.04 -1.56 11.97
N PRO A 146 -5.14 -0.55 11.97
CA PRO A 146 -5.18 0.56 12.91
C PRO A 146 -6.19 1.67 12.52
N THR A 147 -7.04 1.40 11.53
CA THR A 147 -8.11 2.30 11.06
C THR A 147 -9.29 2.37 12.04
N GLY A 148 -9.43 1.38 12.95
CA GLY A 148 -10.54 1.35 13.90
C GLY A 148 -11.90 1.01 13.25
N PRO A 149 -13.02 1.27 13.95
CA PRO A 149 -14.37 0.95 13.45
C PRO A 149 -14.82 1.85 12.29
N SER A 150 -14.34 3.10 12.22
CA SER A 150 -14.74 4.10 11.22
C SER A 150 -14.04 3.93 9.86
N ARG A 151 -14.03 2.70 9.31
CA ARG A 151 -13.20 2.34 8.15
C ARG A 151 -13.48 3.16 6.90
N VAL A 152 -14.75 3.42 6.60
CA VAL A 152 -15.17 4.22 5.43
C VAL A 152 -14.63 5.64 5.59
N LEU A 153 -14.99 6.34 6.67
CA LEU A 153 -14.52 7.69 6.97
C LEU A 153 -12.99 7.83 6.93
N VAL A 154 -12.26 6.92 7.57
CA VAL A 154 -10.78 6.97 7.56
C VAL A 154 -10.23 6.75 6.16
N SER A 155 -10.90 5.95 5.32
CA SER A 155 -10.50 5.75 3.93
C SER A 155 -10.73 7.01 3.09
N GLU A 156 -11.86 7.71 3.28
CA GLU A 156 -12.12 9.02 2.65
C GLU A 156 -11.01 10.03 3.00
N LEU A 157 -10.70 10.15 4.30
CA LEU A 157 -9.64 11.04 4.76
C LEU A 157 -8.27 10.62 4.19
N ARG A 158 -8.00 9.31 4.07
CA ARG A 158 -6.77 8.83 3.43
C ARG A 158 -6.73 9.13 1.92
N ALA A 159 -7.86 9.20 1.23
CA ALA A 159 -7.92 9.64 -0.17
C ALA A 159 -7.43 11.09 -0.31
N VAL A 160 -7.87 11.98 0.59
CA VAL A 160 -7.35 13.35 0.69
C VAL A 160 -5.85 13.37 1.02
N GLY A 161 -5.41 12.54 1.96
CA GLY A 161 -3.99 12.39 2.28
C GLY A 161 -3.16 11.98 1.07
N LEU A 162 -3.65 11.04 0.26
CA LEU A 162 -3.00 10.58 -0.95
C LEU A 162 -2.83 11.72 -1.97
N LEU A 163 -3.88 12.52 -2.19
CA LEU A 163 -3.80 13.70 -3.05
C LEU A 163 -2.78 14.71 -2.52
N LEU A 164 -2.88 15.10 -1.24
CA LEU A 164 -2.02 16.14 -0.68
C LEU A 164 -0.56 15.71 -0.54
N ASP A 165 -0.28 14.40 -0.47
CA ASP A 165 1.10 13.88 -0.58
C ASP A 165 1.72 14.15 -1.96
N ARG A 166 0.91 14.44 -3.00
CA ARG A 166 1.35 14.53 -4.41
C ARG A 166 1.04 15.83 -5.13
N ALA A 167 0.05 16.58 -4.66
CA ALA A 167 -0.30 17.86 -5.23
C ALA A 167 0.81 18.91 -5.04
N GLY A 168 1.74 18.68 -4.09
CA GLY A 168 2.74 19.64 -3.63
C GLY A 168 2.09 20.79 -2.85
N ASP A 169 2.90 21.71 -2.31
CA ASP A 169 2.41 22.89 -1.56
C ASP A 169 2.09 24.08 -2.50
N GLY A 170 1.81 23.80 -3.77
CA GLY A 170 1.48 24.78 -4.80
C GLY A 170 0.12 25.48 -4.63
N PRO A 171 -0.42 26.08 -5.72
CA PRO A 171 -1.48 27.10 -5.68
C PRO A 171 -2.75 26.68 -4.94
N ASP A 172 -3.64 27.65 -4.70
CA ASP A 172 -4.96 27.43 -4.12
C ASP A 172 -5.66 26.24 -4.79
N LEU A 173 -6.08 25.29 -3.96
CA LEU A 173 -6.63 24.00 -4.39
C LEU A 173 -8.04 23.88 -3.81
N THR A 174 -9.02 23.79 -4.70
CA THR A 174 -10.39 23.46 -4.33
C THR A 174 -10.57 21.95 -4.36
N LEU A 175 -10.96 21.39 -3.22
CA LEU A 175 -11.14 19.97 -3.04
C LEU A 175 -12.62 19.62 -2.92
N LEU A 176 -13.12 18.87 -3.89
CA LEU A 176 -14.47 18.33 -3.97
C LEU A 176 -14.55 17.02 -3.19
N ILE A 177 -15.51 16.96 -2.26
CA ILE A 177 -15.71 15.82 -1.36
C ILE A 177 -17.21 15.56 -1.19
N ASP A 178 -17.66 14.34 -1.38
CA ASP A 178 -19.06 13.94 -1.16
C ASP A 178 -19.35 13.44 0.27
N SER A 179 -18.30 13.05 1.00
CA SER A 179 -18.38 12.61 2.39
C SER A 179 -18.48 13.78 3.38
N ARG A 180 -19.71 14.13 3.78
CA ARG A 180 -19.95 15.12 4.86
C ARG A 180 -19.19 14.82 6.16
N PRO A 181 -19.10 13.55 6.63
CA PRO A 181 -18.28 13.24 7.80
C PRO A 181 -16.81 13.59 7.61
N ALA A 182 -16.21 13.28 6.45
CA ALA A 182 -14.82 13.64 6.17
C ALA A 182 -14.64 15.17 6.12
N LEU A 183 -15.55 15.87 5.47
CA LEU A 183 -15.58 17.32 5.36
C LEU A 183 -15.57 18.02 6.74
N ARG A 184 -16.26 17.46 7.73
CA ARG A 184 -16.27 17.96 9.11
C ARG A 184 -14.86 17.96 9.72
N PHE A 185 -14.13 16.85 9.60
CA PHE A 185 -12.76 16.73 10.12
C PHE A 185 -11.81 17.67 9.38
N LEU A 186 -11.86 17.70 8.04
CA LEU A 186 -10.99 18.57 7.24
C LEU A 186 -11.18 20.05 7.58
N ARG A 187 -12.43 20.50 7.75
CA ARG A 187 -12.74 21.87 8.17
C ARG A 187 -12.26 22.16 9.60
N ALA A 188 -12.34 21.19 10.51
CA ALA A 188 -11.81 21.34 11.87
C ALA A 188 -10.28 21.44 11.87
N TRP A 189 -9.60 20.57 11.12
CA TRP A 189 -8.14 20.61 10.96
C TRP A 189 -7.66 21.90 10.32
N ARG A 190 -8.38 22.44 9.33
CA ARG A 190 -8.07 23.74 8.72
C ARG A 190 -8.16 24.89 9.72
N ARG A 191 -9.01 24.77 10.75
CA ARG A 191 -9.11 25.74 11.87
C ARG A 191 -8.07 25.48 12.98
N GLY A 192 -7.19 24.50 12.82
CA GLY A 192 -6.14 24.17 13.78
C GLY A 192 -6.48 23.06 14.78
N ASP A 193 -7.69 22.48 14.74
CA ASP A 193 -8.11 21.41 15.66
C ASP A 193 -7.54 20.04 15.24
N THR A 194 -6.21 19.95 15.15
CA THR A 194 -5.50 18.76 14.66
C THR A 194 -5.55 17.56 15.61
N GLY A 195 -6.06 17.74 16.83
CA GLY A 195 -6.29 16.67 17.80
C GLY A 195 -7.60 15.89 17.55
N LEU A 196 -8.56 16.48 16.84
CA LEU A 196 -9.82 15.82 16.51
C LEU A 196 -9.60 14.67 15.53
N MET A 197 -9.81 13.43 15.97
CA MET A 197 -9.60 12.21 15.17
C MET A 197 -10.85 11.34 15.14
N PRO A 198 -11.06 10.51 14.09
CA PRO A 198 -12.16 9.55 14.07
C PRO A 198 -12.10 8.58 15.25
N ASP A 199 -13.26 8.21 15.77
CA ASP A 199 -13.37 7.34 16.95
C ASP A 199 -12.65 6.00 16.74
N GLY A 200 -11.83 5.62 17.72
CA GLY A 200 -11.05 4.38 17.69
C GLY A 200 -9.89 4.37 16.70
N TYR A 201 -9.52 5.51 16.11
CA TYR A 201 -8.31 5.61 15.29
C TYR A 201 -7.05 5.47 16.16
N ASP A 202 -6.14 4.57 15.75
CA ASP A 202 -4.91 4.29 16.51
C ASP A 202 -3.84 5.36 16.28
N LEU A 203 -3.57 6.12 17.35
CA LEU A 203 -2.64 7.24 17.40
C LEU A 203 -1.17 6.83 17.60
N ARG A 204 -0.89 5.55 17.84
CA ARG A 204 0.49 5.08 18.06
C ARG A 204 1.34 5.25 16.81
N ASP A 205 2.57 5.68 17.02
CA ASP A 205 3.55 5.87 15.96
C ASP A 205 3.79 4.60 15.16
N ARG A 206 4.06 4.80 13.87
CA ARG A 206 4.43 3.74 12.94
C ARG A 206 5.94 3.77 12.75
N ARG A 207 6.49 2.68 12.19
CA ARG A 207 7.91 2.63 11.80
C ARG A 207 8.32 3.79 10.87
N SER A 208 7.35 4.31 10.11
CA SER A 208 7.53 5.45 9.19
C SER A 208 7.17 6.81 9.82
N GLY A 209 7.09 6.92 11.13
CA GLY A 209 6.64 8.12 11.85
C GLY A 209 5.14 8.16 12.18
N PRO A 210 4.56 9.36 12.39
CA PRO A 210 3.20 9.51 12.89
C PRO A 210 2.13 8.85 11.99
N PRO A 211 0.97 8.45 12.54
CA PRO A 211 -0.13 7.89 11.78
C PRO A 211 -0.60 8.77 10.62
N SER A 212 -1.19 8.16 9.57
CA SER A 212 -1.57 8.86 8.34
C SER A 212 -2.50 10.05 8.56
N LEU A 213 -3.50 9.92 9.45
CA LEU A 213 -4.45 11.02 9.71
C LEU A 213 -3.84 12.12 10.56
N VAL A 214 -2.91 11.79 11.47
CA VAL A 214 -2.16 12.79 12.24
C VAL A 214 -1.31 13.65 11.28
N ARG A 215 -0.64 13.02 10.32
CA ARG A 215 0.11 13.75 9.29
C ARG A 215 -0.79 14.60 8.40
N LEU A 216 -1.94 14.05 7.98
CA LEU A 216 -2.92 14.77 7.18
C LEU A 216 -3.48 16.00 7.93
N ALA A 217 -3.89 15.85 9.18
CA ALA A 217 -4.43 16.95 9.98
C ALA A 217 -3.44 18.11 10.09
N ARG A 218 -2.16 17.82 10.36
CA ARG A 218 -1.08 18.81 10.38
C ARG A 218 -0.91 19.51 9.03
N ARG A 219 -0.94 18.75 7.93
CA ARG A 219 -0.80 19.33 6.58
C ARG A 219 -1.98 20.22 6.20
N VAL A 220 -3.20 19.81 6.53
CA VAL A 220 -4.41 20.62 6.29
C VAL A 220 -4.37 21.91 7.12
N ALA A 221 -3.94 21.85 8.39
CA ALA A 221 -3.77 23.03 9.22
C ALA A 221 -2.70 23.99 8.68
N GLY A 222 -1.62 23.46 8.09
CA GLY A 222 -0.54 24.24 7.50
C GLY A 222 -0.84 24.83 6.12
N ARG A 223 -2.03 24.60 5.54
CA ARG A 223 -2.35 25.01 4.17
C ARG A 223 -3.66 25.81 4.10
N PRO A 224 -3.62 27.12 4.42
CA PRO A 224 -4.82 27.97 4.47
C PRO A 224 -5.51 28.14 3.10
N GLY A 225 -4.77 28.02 1.99
CA GLY A 225 -5.31 28.06 0.62
C GLY A 225 -6.13 26.83 0.19
N LEU A 226 -6.36 25.85 1.09
CA LEU A 226 -7.27 24.72 0.82
C LEU A 226 -8.73 25.13 0.99
N VAL A 227 -9.48 25.03 -0.11
CA VAL A 227 -10.94 25.19 -0.14
C VAL A 227 -11.58 23.81 -0.16
N PHE A 228 -12.62 23.59 0.65
CA PHE A 228 -13.34 22.31 0.71
C PHE A 228 -14.79 22.52 0.32
N GLU A 229 -15.18 21.91 -0.80
CA GLU A 229 -16.54 21.98 -1.34
C GLU A 229 -17.22 20.63 -1.27
N HIS A 230 -18.49 20.67 -0.85
CA HIS A 230 -19.28 19.46 -0.77
C HIS A 230 -20.04 19.28 -2.08
N VAL A 231 -19.77 18.18 -2.78
CA VAL A 231 -20.53 17.75 -3.95
C VAL A 231 -21.49 16.65 -3.55
N LYS A 232 -22.62 16.52 -4.24
CA LYS A 232 -23.53 15.40 -4.00
C LYS A 232 -22.94 14.17 -4.70
N GLY A 233 -22.72 13.08 -3.96
CA GLY A 233 -22.29 11.81 -4.54
C GLY A 233 -23.28 11.33 -5.60
N HIS A 234 -22.75 10.74 -6.67
CA HIS A 234 -23.53 10.25 -7.82
C HIS A 234 -24.40 11.31 -8.52
N SER A 235 -24.03 12.58 -8.45
CA SER A 235 -24.75 13.66 -9.16
C SER A 235 -24.28 13.83 -10.61
N GLY A 236 -23.34 13.00 -11.09
CA GLY A 236 -22.74 13.17 -12.41
C GLY A 236 -21.66 14.25 -12.46
N HIS A 237 -21.12 14.67 -11.32
CA HIS A 237 -20.03 15.65 -11.30
C HIS A 237 -18.75 15.01 -11.86
N PRO A 238 -18.21 15.43 -13.02
CA PRO A 238 -17.20 14.66 -13.75
C PRO A 238 -15.95 14.28 -12.94
N LEU A 239 -15.39 15.23 -12.17
CA LEU A 239 -14.23 14.96 -11.31
C LEU A 239 -14.55 13.99 -10.16
N ASN A 240 -15.74 14.07 -9.54
CA ASN A 240 -16.11 13.18 -8.44
C ASN A 240 -16.33 11.75 -8.94
N GLU A 241 -17.05 11.59 -10.06
CA GLU A 241 -17.26 10.28 -10.70
C GLU A 241 -15.93 9.64 -11.14
N THR A 242 -14.96 10.46 -11.55
CA THR A 242 -13.60 10.00 -11.85
C THR A 242 -12.90 9.46 -10.60
N ALA A 243 -12.98 10.19 -9.48
CA ALA A 243 -12.39 9.77 -8.22
C ALA A 243 -13.00 8.46 -7.70
N ASP A 244 -14.34 8.31 -7.74
CA ASP A 244 -15.05 7.05 -7.42
C ASP A 244 -14.56 5.91 -8.31
N SER A 245 -14.52 6.15 -9.62
CA SER A 245 -14.08 5.16 -10.59
C SER A 245 -12.64 4.69 -10.34
N LEU A 246 -11.72 5.62 -10.03
CA LEU A 246 -10.34 5.30 -9.66
C LEU A 246 -10.28 4.50 -8.35
N ALA A 247 -11.04 4.88 -7.33
CA ALA A 247 -11.12 4.14 -6.07
C ALA A 247 -11.67 2.72 -6.28
N SER A 248 -12.69 2.57 -7.12
CA SER A 248 -13.28 1.28 -7.51
C SER A 248 -12.33 0.41 -8.33
N ILE A 249 -11.57 0.99 -9.26
CA ILE A 249 -10.50 0.32 -10.01
C ILE A 249 -9.42 -0.19 -9.04
N ALA A 250 -8.92 0.65 -8.14
CA ALA A 250 -7.90 0.28 -7.17
C ALA A 250 -8.37 -0.86 -6.25
N ARG A 251 -9.61 -0.77 -5.74
CA ARG A 251 -10.21 -1.84 -4.92
C ARG A 251 -10.27 -3.17 -5.67
N ARG A 252 -10.74 -3.17 -6.93
CA ARG A 252 -10.85 -4.39 -7.74
C ARG A 252 -9.49 -4.99 -8.06
N ASN A 253 -8.49 -4.15 -8.35
CA ASN A 253 -7.15 -4.60 -8.70
C ASN A 253 -6.43 -5.34 -7.56
N VAL A 254 -6.84 -5.10 -6.31
CA VAL A 254 -6.36 -5.87 -5.14
C VAL A 254 -6.86 -7.31 -5.17
N ALA A 255 -8.10 -7.54 -5.62
CA ALA A 255 -8.68 -8.88 -5.73
C ALA A 255 -8.24 -9.60 -7.01
N GLU A 256 -8.22 -8.87 -8.12
CA GLU A 256 -7.89 -9.40 -9.45
C GLU A 256 -6.97 -8.40 -10.17
N PRO A 257 -5.66 -8.67 -10.26
CA PRO A 257 -4.72 -7.79 -10.95
C PRO A 257 -5.01 -7.72 -12.45
N PHE A 258 -5.04 -6.51 -12.98
CA PHE A 258 -5.13 -6.18 -14.41
C PHE A 258 -4.26 -4.96 -14.71
N ASP A 259 -4.12 -4.59 -16.00
CA ASP A 259 -3.45 -3.34 -16.40
C ASP A 259 -4.25 -2.13 -15.90
N ILE A 260 -3.87 -1.72 -14.70
CA ILE A 260 -4.58 -0.70 -13.94
C ILE A 260 -4.25 0.71 -14.45
N ARG A 261 -3.07 0.90 -15.06
CA ARG A 261 -2.60 2.20 -15.54
C ARG A 261 -3.33 2.60 -16.80
N SER A 262 -3.30 1.76 -17.83
CA SER A 262 -3.98 2.03 -19.10
C SER A 262 -5.48 2.29 -18.89
N ARG A 263 -6.12 1.47 -18.03
CA ARG A 263 -7.53 1.66 -17.67
C ARG A 263 -7.82 2.98 -16.96
N ALA A 264 -6.93 3.43 -16.08
CA ALA A 264 -7.10 4.70 -15.38
C ALA A 264 -6.87 5.90 -16.29
N GLU A 265 -5.84 5.87 -17.14
CA GLU A 265 -5.53 6.98 -18.05
C GLU A 265 -6.66 7.24 -19.04
N GLY A 266 -7.19 6.20 -19.69
CA GLY A 266 -8.33 6.37 -20.62
C GLY A 266 -9.60 6.88 -19.93
N LEU A 267 -9.83 6.49 -18.66
CA LEU A 267 -10.96 6.99 -17.88
C LEU A 267 -10.78 8.45 -17.50
N VAL A 268 -9.61 8.81 -16.96
CA VAL A 268 -9.28 10.18 -16.54
C VAL A 268 -9.34 11.12 -17.74
N GLU A 269 -8.82 10.72 -18.89
CA GLU A 269 -8.89 11.53 -20.11
C GLU A 269 -10.35 11.80 -20.53
N ALA A 270 -11.22 10.79 -20.55
CA ALA A 270 -12.61 10.94 -20.93
C ALA A 270 -13.38 11.91 -20.00
N PHE A 271 -13.20 11.78 -18.69
CA PHE A 271 -13.90 12.64 -17.74
C PHE A 271 -13.32 14.06 -17.64
N LEU A 272 -12.02 14.23 -17.89
CA LEU A 272 -11.42 15.57 -17.95
C LEU A 272 -11.92 16.35 -19.16
N ARG A 273 -12.11 15.69 -20.32
CA ARG A 273 -12.80 16.31 -21.46
C ARG A 273 -14.19 16.80 -21.05
N ALA A 274 -15.00 15.94 -20.44
CA ALA A 274 -16.34 16.33 -19.97
C ALA A 274 -16.31 17.48 -18.94
N TRP A 275 -15.34 17.50 -18.02
CA TRP A 275 -15.15 18.59 -17.06
C TRP A 275 -14.86 19.93 -17.75
N HIS A 276 -13.86 19.95 -18.64
CA HIS A 276 -13.42 21.17 -19.30
C HIS A 276 -14.42 21.66 -20.36
N ASP A 277 -15.14 20.74 -21.01
CA ASP A 277 -16.25 21.09 -21.90
C ASP A 277 -17.37 21.79 -21.11
N THR A 278 -17.71 21.30 -19.92
CA THR A 278 -18.74 21.93 -19.07
C THR A 278 -18.28 23.26 -18.48
N ALA A 279 -16.99 23.38 -18.11
CA ALA A 279 -16.42 24.61 -17.55
C ALA A 279 -16.20 25.71 -18.61
N GLY A 280 -15.98 25.33 -19.88
CA GLY A 280 -15.85 26.26 -21.01
C GLY A 280 -17.17 26.91 -21.43
N HIS A 281 -18.32 26.31 -21.09
CA HIS A 281 -19.65 26.89 -21.29
C HIS A 281 -20.09 27.67 -20.05
N GLY A 282 -19.54 28.87 -19.86
CA GLY A 282 -20.10 29.83 -18.92
C GLY A 282 -21.57 30.17 -19.27
N PRO A 283 -22.41 30.57 -18.30
CA PRO A 283 -23.85 30.80 -18.50
C PRO A 283 -24.11 32.09 -19.32
N GLY A 284 -23.92 32.00 -20.64
CA GLY A 284 -24.03 33.16 -21.54
C GLY A 284 -24.73 32.89 -22.87
N GLU A 285 -25.25 31.68 -23.14
CA GLU A 285 -25.79 31.39 -24.48
C GLU A 285 -26.92 30.34 -24.48
N ILE A 286 -27.96 30.57 -23.68
CA ILE A 286 -29.29 30.01 -23.95
C ILE A 286 -30.33 31.10 -23.72
N ALA A 287 -30.40 32.05 -24.65
CA ALA A 287 -31.58 32.89 -24.92
C ALA A 287 -31.40 33.61 -26.26
N ALA A 288 -31.81 32.94 -27.35
CA ALA A 288 -32.37 33.57 -28.54
C ALA A 288 -33.26 32.53 -29.24
#